data_AF-A0AAD7U3T2-F1
#
_entry.id   AF-A0AAD7U3T2-F1
#
_cell.length_a   1.000
_cell.length_b   1.000
_cell.length_c   1.000
_cell.angle_alpha   90.00
_cell.angle_beta   90.00
_cell.angle_gamma   90.00
#
_symmetry.space_group_name_H-M   'P 1'
#
loop_
_entity.id
_entity.type
_entity.pdbx_description
1 polymer ?
#
loop_
_entity_poly.entity_id
_entity_poly.type
_entity_poly.pdbx_seq_one_letter_code
_entity_poly.pdbx_strand_id
1 'polypeptide(L)'
;MMPPPRLASLALVALLVLGSLWVLTRSLYSGEEASVSDRTQAGYPPYLNIHEHASELEAVATAEIPPRRRRNVAFATTFVLHGDVYMAFAKTIGEAMDAEGGDDQRIHLFAPEFSFGFQEIIDDLELWTHRGIRGDPDQLIEHVNKSSDQGGIDLIVFGTCEFDMNVWHNALADVWNRRSEDDKFKIVCVVHNVDDVNWQRHIPYWSRRNAIRLLPIASHVGETFKSRFAVQAASPEPLLYTAGLDHIPIDVHAPVLDIPNLPVKPLPRNLEKAVIQGTFSVGRRNYPGIFRDLIASIHEDPRAWGYHPLEGRKSFVPDPGAPAPPFQLLLVGAGWLEIPDELAYVVSTHTDLPYKDFYKLIADCDIVVPAFADNTYLTVQASSTVALATELNVPILVTNRTRRTYGYIDDSRAVITRPAAMPEVQALKALRTGDASAFLSSDPADIGMSIGSLHPVRDGVADMLREGWVRDRKSWDEWKQGVWRKNREVAEKILRDIS
;
A
#
# COMPACT_ATOMS: atom_id res chain seq x y z
N MET A 1 1.17 -43.43 21.71
CA MET A 1 -0.13 -42.84 22.11
C MET A 1 -0.17 -41.43 21.56
N MET A 2 -0.96 -41.19 20.52
CA MET A 2 -1.16 -39.84 19.96
C MET A 2 -2.20 -39.09 20.82
N PRO A 3 -2.00 -37.78 21.08
CA PRO A 3 -2.97 -36.99 21.83
C PRO A 3 -4.25 -36.80 20.99
N PRO A 4 -5.41 -36.61 21.64
CA PRO A 4 -6.68 -36.50 20.93
C PRO A 4 -6.74 -35.19 20.12
N PRO A 5 -7.33 -35.22 18.91
CA PRO A 5 -7.35 -34.10 17.95
C PRO A 5 -8.10 -32.84 18.42
N ARG A 6 -8.71 -32.85 19.60
CA ARG A 6 -9.50 -31.73 20.12
C ARG A 6 -8.69 -30.67 20.88
N LEU A 7 -7.47 -31.00 21.34
CA LEU A 7 -6.62 -30.05 22.08
C LEU A 7 -5.84 -29.12 21.14
N ALA A 8 -5.46 -29.58 19.95
CA ALA A 8 -4.74 -28.76 18.97
C ALA A 8 -5.62 -27.64 18.39
N SER A 9 -6.91 -27.89 18.14
CA SER A 9 -7.83 -26.88 17.59
C SER A 9 -8.15 -25.77 18.59
N LEU A 10 -8.21 -26.07 19.89
CA LEU A 10 -8.45 -25.04 20.93
C LEU A 10 -7.23 -24.15 21.15
N ALA A 11 -6.02 -24.70 21.04
CA ALA A 11 -4.78 -23.93 21.13
C ALA A 11 -4.62 -22.97 19.93
N LEU A 12 -4.99 -23.41 18.73
CA LEU A 12 -4.96 -22.57 17.52
C LEU A 12 -5.97 -21.42 17.60
N VAL A 13 -7.20 -21.70 18.06
CA VAL A 13 -8.23 -20.67 18.27
C VAL A 13 -7.80 -19.68 19.36
N ALA A 14 -7.20 -20.15 20.46
CA ALA A 14 -6.70 -19.27 21.51
C ALA A 14 -5.55 -18.36 21.04
N LEU A 15 -4.64 -18.87 20.19
CA LEU A 15 -3.56 -18.07 19.60
C LEU A 15 -4.07 -17.04 18.60
N LEU A 16 -5.07 -17.40 17.79
CA LEU A 16 -5.70 -16.46 16.86
C LEU A 16 -6.47 -15.36 17.59
N VAL A 17 -7.17 -15.70 18.67
CA VAL A 17 -7.88 -14.73 19.52
C VAL A 17 -6.89 -13.81 20.24
N LEU A 18 -5.78 -14.33 20.77
CA LEU A 18 -4.76 -13.52 21.45
C LEU A 18 -3.97 -12.63 20.47
N GLY A 19 -3.67 -13.12 19.26
CA GLY A 19 -3.03 -12.35 18.21
C GLY A 19 -3.92 -11.20 17.69
N SER A 20 -5.21 -11.47 17.49
CA SER A 20 -6.17 -10.43 17.10
C SER A 20 -6.45 -9.44 18.24
N LEU A 21 -6.48 -9.88 19.50
CA LEU A 21 -6.57 -8.98 20.66
C LEU A 21 -5.31 -8.10 20.79
N TRP A 22 -4.12 -8.62 20.46
CA TRP A 22 -2.86 -7.86 20.50
C TRP A 22 -2.79 -6.78 19.41
N VAL A 23 -3.27 -7.10 18.20
CA VAL A 23 -3.39 -6.14 17.09
C VAL A 23 -4.46 -5.07 17.41
N LEU A 24 -5.61 -5.47 17.97
CA LEU A 24 -6.68 -4.55 18.37
C LEU A 24 -6.26 -3.63 19.53
N THR A 25 -5.57 -4.16 20.55
CA THR A 25 -5.11 -3.34 21.69
C THR A 25 -4.06 -2.31 21.29
N ARG A 26 -3.20 -2.60 20.31
CA ARG A 26 -2.29 -1.58 19.73
C ARG A 26 -2.99 -0.59 18.79
N SER A 27 -4.06 -1.00 18.12
CA SER A 27 -4.85 -0.09 17.27
C SER A 27 -5.77 0.85 18.08
N LEU A 28 -6.15 0.47 19.30
CA LEU A 28 -7.00 1.28 20.18
C LEU A 28 -6.20 2.26 21.04
N TYR A 29 -4.94 1.95 21.38
CA TYR A 29 -4.08 2.84 22.18
C TYR A 29 -3.48 4.02 21.41
N SER A 30 -3.65 4.08 20.09
CA SER A 30 -3.18 5.17 19.24
C SER A 30 -4.23 6.28 19.01
N GLY A 31 -5.39 6.19 19.67
CA GLY A 31 -6.54 7.07 19.42
C GLY A 31 -6.95 8.01 20.56
N GLU A 32 -6.16 8.20 21.62
CA GLU A 32 -6.42 9.27 22.58
C GLU A 32 -5.82 10.59 22.07
N GLU A 33 -6.67 11.61 21.97
CA GLU A 33 -6.38 12.95 21.46
C GLU A 33 -5.21 13.62 22.21
N ALA A 34 -4.00 13.44 21.71
CA ALA A 34 -2.88 14.31 22.05
C ALA A 34 -3.02 15.61 21.23
N SER A 35 -3.25 16.72 21.94
CA SER A 35 -3.31 18.06 21.38
C SER A 35 -2.08 18.35 20.51
N VAL A 36 -2.32 19.03 19.39
CA VAL A 36 -1.35 19.26 18.30
C VAL A 36 -0.13 20.12 18.70
N SER A 37 -0.02 20.59 19.95
CA SER A 37 1.08 21.47 20.38
C SER A 37 2.27 20.80 21.08
N ASP A 38 2.29 19.48 21.31
CA ASP A 38 3.33 18.84 22.15
C ASP A 38 4.22 17.79 21.43
N ARG A 39 4.10 17.63 20.11
CA ARG A 39 4.83 16.58 19.35
C ARG A 39 6.29 16.89 18.99
N THR A 40 6.90 17.97 19.46
CA THR A 40 8.31 18.30 19.14
C THR A 40 9.34 17.80 20.17
N GLN A 41 8.93 17.08 21.22
CA GLN A 41 9.87 16.57 22.25
C GLN A 41 9.64 15.10 22.64
N ALA A 42 9.35 14.22 21.68
CA ALA A 42 9.50 12.79 21.92
C ALA A 42 11.01 12.45 22.02
N GLY A 43 11.54 12.46 23.24
CA GLY A 43 12.93 12.15 23.55
C GLY A 43 13.35 10.78 23.01
N TYR A 44 14.47 10.76 22.31
CA TYR A 44 15.11 9.53 21.85
C TYR A 44 15.52 8.64 23.04
N PRO A 45 15.41 7.31 22.94
CA PRO A 45 15.77 6.40 24.03
C PRO A 45 17.28 6.44 24.36
N PRO A 46 17.68 6.23 25.63
CA PRO A 46 18.99 6.57 26.18
C PRO A 46 20.14 5.58 25.86
N TYR A 47 20.06 4.79 24.80
CA TYR A 47 21.05 3.74 24.50
C TYR A 47 22.03 4.14 23.40
N LEU A 48 22.80 5.22 23.57
CA LEU A 48 23.89 5.57 22.64
C LEU A 48 25.09 6.15 23.40
N ASN A 49 25.76 5.30 24.18
CA ASN A 49 27.13 5.58 24.62
C ASN A 49 28.09 5.26 23.45
N ILE A 50 28.25 6.18 22.50
CA ILE A 50 29.21 6.07 21.38
C ILE A 50 30.45 6.95 21.64
N HIS A 51 30.93 6.99 22.88
CA HIS A 51 32.15 7.73 23.22
C HIS A 51 33.44 6.92 23.15
N GLU A 52 33.42 5.62 22.81
CA GLU A 52 34.63 4.80 22.92
C GLU A 52 35.50 4.64 21.67
N HIS A 53 35.09 5.06 20.46
CA HIS A 53 35.95 4.88 19.26
C HIS A 53 35.91 6.00 18.20
N ALA A 54 35.57 7.24 18.56
CA ALA A 54 35.49 8.36 17.60
C ALA A 54 36.85 9.00 17.23
N SER A 55 37.96 8.26 17.28
CA SER A 55 39.30 8.76 16.97
C SER A 55 39.97 7.90 15.90
N GLU A 56 39.45 7.94 14.68
CA GLU A 56 40.16 7.63 13.42
C GLU A 56 39.15 7.74 12.26
N LEU A 57 38.82 8.95 11.84
CA LEU A 57 38.17 9.22 10.56
C LEU A 57 39.00 10.28 9.84
N GLU A 58 40.12 9.83 9.28
CA GLU A 58 40.80 10.58 8.23
C GLU A 58 39.89 10.65 7.00
N ALA A 59 39.83 11.83 6.40
CA ALA A 59 39.10 12.09 5.17
C ALA A 59 39.76 11.31 4.01
N VAL A 60 39.33 10.08 3.81
CA VAL A 60 39.64 9.31 2.60
C VAL A 60 38.92 10.01 1.45
N ALA A 61 39.70 10.61 0.55
CA ALA A 61 39.23 11.11 -0.72
C ALA A 61 38.46 9.98 -1.42
N THR A 62 37.18 10.22 -1.71
CA THR A 62 36.27 9.29 -2.40
C THR A 62 36.77 9.07 -3.82
N ALA A 63 37.69 8.14 -4.01
CA ALA A 63 37.85 7.49 -5.31
C ALA A 63 36.46 6.96 -5.71
N GLU A 64 36.00 7.28 -6.91
CA GLU A 64 34.75 6.73 -7.45
C GLU A 64 34.88 5.20 -7.47
N ILE A 65 34.36 4.54 -6.43
CA ILE A 65 34.29 3.09 -6.38
C ILE A 65 33.38 2.68 -7.55
N PRO A 66 33.85 1.87 -8.50
CA PRO A 66 33.04 1.47 -9.63
C PRO A 66 31.74 0.84 -9.11
N PRO A 67 30.58 1.16 -9.72
CA PRO A 67 29.29 0.69 -9.23
C PRO A 67 29.30 -0.83 -9.06
N ARG A 68 29.08 -1.27 -7.81
CA ARG A 68 29.09 -2.68 -7.46
C ARG A 68 27.79 -3.31 -7.93
N ARG A 69 27.91 -4.34 -8.77
CA ARG A 69 26.77 -5.16 -9.18
C ARG A 69 26.36 -6.09 -8.04
N ARG A 70 25.12 -5.97 -7.56
CA ARG A 70 24.53 -6.82 -6.53
C ARG A 70 24.02 -8.11 -7.19
N ARG A 71 24.54 -9.26 -6.75
CA ARG A 71 24.27 -10.57 -7.37
C ARG A 71 23.55 -11.53 -6.44
N ASN A 72 23.69 -11.37 -5.13
CA ASN A 72 23.07 -12.25 -4.12
C ASN A 72 22.10 -11.43 -3.29
N VAL A 73 20.86 -11.34 -3.79
CA VAL A 73 19.80 -10.52 -3.19
C VAL A 73 18.94 -11.38 -2.28
N ALA A 74 18.67 -10.91 -1.07
CA ALA A 74 17.71 -11.54 -0.16
C ALA A 74 16.48 -10.65 0.00
N PHE A 75 15.31 -11.19 -0.28
CA PHE A 75 14.05 -10.65 0.19
C PHE A 75 13.77 -11.27 1.55
N ALA A 76 13.61 -10.45 2.58
CA ALA A 76 13.46 -10.92 3.94
C ALA A 76 12.32 -10.19 4.64
N THR A 77 11.46 -10.93 5.32
CA THR A 77 10.46 -10.34 6.22
C THR A 77 10.08 -11.29 7.35
N THR A 78 9.74 -10.72 8.49
CA THR A 78 9.08 -11.38 9.61
C THR A 78 7.58 -11.08 9.63
N PHE A 79 7.13 -10.16 8.78
CA PHE A 79 5.74 -9.75 8.69
C PHE A 79 4.97 -10.69 7.76
N VAL A 80 3.86 -11.24 8.25
CA VAL A 80 3.07 -12.27 7.54
C VAL A 80 2.10 -11.68 6.49
N LEU A 81 2.05 -10.36 6.37
CA LEU A 81 1.22 -9.61 5.42
C LEU A 81 2.12 -8.84 4.44
N HIS A 82 1.51 -8.14 3.47
CA HIS A 82 2.21 -7.36 2.43
C HIS A 82 3.01 -8.19 1.41
N GLY A 83 2.69 -9.49 1.25
CA GLY A 83 3.26 -10.31 0.18
C GLY A 83 3.08 -9.68 -1.20
N ASP A 84 1.91 -9.10 -1.46
CA ASP A 84 1.55 -8.35 -2.67
C ASP A 84 2.44 -7.14 -2.94
N VAL A 85 3.06 -6.57 -1.90
CA VAL A 85 3.92 -5.40 -2.03
C VAL A 85 5.35 -5.82 -2.38
N TYR A 86 6.02 -6.56 -1.51
CA TYR A 86 7.45 -6.81 -1.70
C TYR A 86 7.74 -7.91 -2.73
N MET A 87 6.80 -8.83 -2.98
CA MET A 87 6.97 -9.83 -4.03
C MET A 87 6.79 -9.21 -5.43
N ALA A 88 6.03 -8.12 -5.57
CA ALA A 88 6.02 -7.34 -6.81
C ALA A 88 7.42 -6.76 -7.12
N PHE A 89 8.13 -6.31 -6.08
CA PHE A 89 9.51 -5.87 -6.24
C PHE A 89 10.48 -7.04 -6.47
N ALA A 90 10.29 -8.18 -5.81
CA ALA A 90 11.06 -9.40 -6.07
C ALA A 90 11.01 -9.82 -7.54
N LYS A 91 9.82 -9.80 -8.13
CA LYS A 91 9.63 -10.03 -9.57
C LYS A 91 10.41 -9.02 -10.40
N THR A 92 10.29 -7.73 -10.07
CA THR A 92 10.96 -6.65 -10.82
C THR A 92 12.49 -6.79 -10.77
N ILE A 93 13.06 -7.15 -9.61
CA ILE A 93 14.50 -7.44 -9.46
C ILE A 93 14.89 -8.65 -10.31
N GLY A 94 14.13 -9.76 -10.24
CA GLY A 94 14.40 -10.96 -11.02
C GLY A 94 14.42 -10.69 -12.52
N GLU A 95 13.41 -9.98 -13.01
CA GLU A 95 13.35 -9.59 -14.42
C GLU A 95 14.51 -8.67 -14.86
N ALA A 96 14.98 -7.78 -13.98
CA ALA A 96 16.15 -6.94 -14.26
C ALA A 96 17.44 -7.80 -14.30
N MET A 97 17.61 -8.73 -13.36
CA MET A 97 18.73 -9.67 -13.33
C MET A 97 18.77 -10.57 -14.57
N ASP A 98 17.62 -11.09 -15.01
CA ASP A 98 17.49 -11.93 -16.19
C ASP A 98 17.84 -11.16 -17.47
N ALA A 99 17.42 -9.90 -17.57
CA ALA A 99 17.75 -9.03 -18.71
C ALA A 99 19.26 -8.74 -18.83
N GLU A 100 19.97 -8.66 -17.70
CA GLU A 100 21.43 -8.50 -17.69
C GLU A 100 22.18 -9.81 -18.02
N GLY A 101 21.54 -10.97 -17.80
CA GLY A 101 22.14 -12.28 -17.99
C GLY A 101 23.22 -12.65 -16.96
N GLY A 102 23.57 -13.94 -16.92
CA GLY A 102 24.59 -14.50 -16.03
C GLY A 102 24.03 -15.58 -15.10
N ASP A 103 24.81 -16.65 -14.89
CA ASP A 103 24.40 -17.83 -14.11
C ASP A 103 24.73 -17.73 -12.62
N ASP A 104 25.30 -16.61 -12.19
CA ASP A 104 25.78 -16.35 -10.82
C ASP A 104 24.85 -15.44 -9.99
N GLN A 105 23.72 -15.00 -10.56
CA GLN A 105 22.74 -14.17 -9.87
C GLN A 105 21.72 -15.02 -9.09
N ARG A 106 21.41 -14.60 -7.87
CA ARG A 106 20.59 -15.34 -6.91
C ARG A 106 19.61 -14.39 -6.22
N ILE A 107 18.35 -14.82 -6.13
CA ILE A 107 17.35 -14.22 -5.25
C ILE A 107 16.98 -15.25 -4.19
N HIS A 108 17.20 -14.91 -2.94
CA HIS A 108 16.82 -15.69 -1.76
C HIS A 108 15.56 -15.08 -1.14
N LEU A 109 14.72 -15.91 -0.53
CA LEU A 109 13.51 -15.50 0.16
C LEU A 109 13.51 -16.05 1.59
N PHE A 110 13.54 -15.16 2.58
CA PHE A 110 13.47 -15.48 4.01
C PHE A 110 12.19 -14.89 4.60
N ALA A 111 11.13 -15.68 4.65
CA ALA A 111 9.80 -15.20 5.03
C ALA A 111 9.02 -16.27 5.82
N PRO A 112 8.05 -15.89 6.67
CA PRO A 112 7.09 -16.86 7.20
C PRO A 112 6.23 -17.44 6.06
N GLU A 113 5.39 -18.43 6.37
CA GLU A 113 4.35 -18.84 5.43
C GLU A 113 3.43 -17.67 5.09
N PHE A 114 3.05 -17.57 3.81
CA PHE A 114 2.23 -16.48 3.32
C PHE A 114 0.77 -16.65 3.76
N SER A 115 0.20 -15.59 4.35
CA SER A 115 -1.19 -15.58 4.79
C SER A 115 -2.18 -15.64 3.60
N PHE A 116 -3.41 -16.08 3.88
CA PHE A 116 -4.54 -16.04 2.95
C PHE A 116 -4.26 -16.70 1.58
N GLY A 117 -3.42 -17.73 1.54
CA GLY A 117 -3.11 -18.46 0.30
C GLY A 117 -2.30 -17.68 -0.73
N PHE A 118 -1.60 -16.60 -0.34
CA PHE A 118 -0.81 -15.79 -1.28
C PHE A 118 0.35 -16.56 -1.94
N GLN A 119 0.77 -17.70 -1.36
CA GLN A 119 1.74 -18.59 -2.02
C GLN A 119 1.29 -19.01 -3.42
N GLU A 120 -0.01 -19.25 -3.63
CA GLU A 120 -0.52 -19.59 -4.96
C GLU A 120 -0.34 -18.45 -5.97
N ILE A 121 -0.42 -17.19 -5.52
CA ILE A 121 -0.17 -16.02 -6.38
C ILE A 121 1.31 -15.93 -6.74
N ILE A 122 2.19 -16.24 -5.80
CA ILE A 122 3.65 -16.29 -6.03
C ILE A 122 3.98 -17.31 -7.11
N ASP A 123 3.40 -18.51 -7.00
CA ASP A 123 3.64 -19.62 -7.92
C ASP A 123 3.05 -19.30 -9.30
N ASP A 124 1.79 -18.84 -9.37
CA ASP A 124 1.09 -18.55 -10.64
C ASP A 124 1.75 -17.42 -11.45
N LEU A 125 2.35 -16.43 -10.76
CA LEU A 125 2.96 -15.26 -11.40
C LEU A 125 4.49 -15.32 -11.49
N GLU A 126 5.06 -16.40 -10.99
CA GLU A 126 6.51 -16.60 -10.82
C GLU A 126 7.16 -15.38 -10.14
N LEU A 127 6.55 -14.86 -9.06
CA LEU A 127 6.99 -13.59 -8.41
C LEU A 127 8.41 -13.65 -7.84
N TRP A 128 8.93 -14.86 -7.70
CA TRP A 128 10.30 -15.12 -7.34
C TRP A 128 10.77 -16.26 -8.23
N THR A 129 11.46 -15.97 -9.32
CA THR A 129 11.99 -17.01 -10.21
C THR A 129 13.36 -17.45 -9.71
N HIS A 130 13.46 -18.75 -9.45
CA HIS A 130 14.34 -19.31 -8.43
C HIS A 130 15.75 -19.57 -8.94
N ARG A 131 16.73 -19.00 -8.26
CA ARG A 131 18.11 -19.55 -8.21
C ARG A 131 18.69 -19.56 -6.79
N GLY A 132 18.08 -18.83 -5.85
CA GLY A 132 18.46 -18.85 -4.43
C GLY A 132 17.61 -19.84 -3.63
N ILE A 133 17.53 -19.61 -2.31
CA ILE A 133 16.84 -20.49 -1.39
C ILE A 133 15.57 -19.83 -0.85
N ARG A 134 14.59 -20.66 -0.49
CA ARG A 134 13.49 -20.29 0.41
C ARG A 134 13.84 -20.79 1.80
N GLY A 135 13.97 -19.89 2.76
CA GLY A 135 14.29 -20.21 4.16
C GLY A 135 13.37 -19.51 5.14
N ASP A 136 13.43 -19.91 6.40
CA ASP A 136 12.71 -19.26 7.49
C ASP A 136 13.38 -17.91 7.86
N PRO A 137 12.63 -16.95 8.46
CA PRO A 137 13.18 -15.64 8.79
C PRO A 137 14.43 -15.68 9.70
N ASP A 138 14.53 -16.65 10.60
CA ASP A 138 15.66 -16.82 11.52
C ASP A 138 16.95 -17.29 10.81
N GLN A 139 16.84 -17.84 9.60
CA GLN A 139 17.98 -18.31 8.80
C GLN A 139 18.70 -17.18 8.04
N LEU A 140 18.12 -15.96 7.97
CA LEU A 140 18.69 -14.85 7.22
C LEU A 140 20.15 -14.57 7.62
N ILE A 141 20.43 -14.46 8.92
CA ILE A 141 21.74 -14.02 9.44
C ILE A 141 22.85 -15.00 9.07
N GLU A 142 22.56 -16.31 9.04
CA GLU A 142 23.51 -17.33 8.61
C GLU A 142 23.99 -17.07 7.18
N HIS A 143 23.08 -16.70 6.27
CA HIS A 143 23.39 -16.44 4.87
C HIS A 143 24.04 -15.08 4.64
N VAL A 144 23.69 -14.07 5.44
CA VAL A 144 24.34 -12.75 5.37
C VAL A 144 25.78 -12.80 5.88
N ASN A 145 26.09 -13.71 6.80
CA ASN A 145 27.42 -13.85 7.39
C ASN A 145 28.45 -14.56 6.50
N LYS A 146 28.03 -15.16 5.37
CA LYS A 146 28.92 -15.77 4.38
C LYS A 146 29.70 -14.69 3.62
N SER A 147 30.91 -14.99 3.18
CA SER A 147 31.70 -14.12 2.28
C SER A 147 31.16 -14.19 0.85
N SER A 148 31.50 -13.21 0.01
CA SER A 148 30.96 -13.11 -1.37
C SER A 148 31.32 -14.31 -2.24
N ASP A 149 32.52 -14.87 -2.08
CA ASP A 149 32.99 -16.11 -2.73
C ASP A 149 32.21 -17.36 -2.28
N GLN A 150 31.60 -17.31 -1.10
CA GLN A 150 30.72 -18.35 -0.55
C GLN A 150 29.23 -18.10 -0.86
N GLY A 151 28.91 -17.14 -1.72
CA GLY A 151 27.53 -16.76 -2.02
C GLY A 151 26.87 -15.93 -0.92
N GLY A 152 27.64 -15.16 -0.17
CA GLY A 152 27.13 -14.23 0.84
C GLY A 152 26.21 -13.17 0.23
N ILE A 153 25.12 -12.88 0.94
CA ILE A 153 24.15 -11.87 0.54
C ILE A 153 24.83 -10.50 0.46
N ASP A 154 24.64 -9.79 -0.64
CA ASP A 154 25.19 -8.45 -0.87
C ASP A 154 24.12 -7.35 -0.92
N LEU A 155 22.84 -7.71 -1.00
CA LEU A 155 21.69 -6.81 -0.90
C LEU A 155 20.56 -7.48 -0.11
N ILE A 156 20.06 -6.80 0.91
CA ILE A 156 18.89 -7.22 1.68
C ILE A 156 17.73 -6.27 1.34
N VAL A 157 16.61 -6.81 0.92
CA VAL A 157 15.36 -6.10 0.72
C VAL A 157 14.40 -6.52 1.81
N PHE A 158 14.04 -5.60 2.68
CA PHE A 158 13.04 -5.86 3.70
C PHE A 158 11.62 -5.65 3.16
N GLY A 159 10.73 -6.60 3.44
CA GLY A 159 9.33 -6.53 3.03
C GLY A 159 8.61 -5.31 3.60
N THR A 160 8.95 -4.94 4.84
CA THR A 160 8.57 -3.68 5.46
C THR A 160 9.53 -3.33 6.59
N CYS A 161 10.29 -2.23 6.44
CA CYS A 161 11.23 -1.83 7.50
C CYS A 161 10.52 -1.40 8.80
N GLU A 162 9.23 -1.06 8.72
CA GLU A 162 8.38 -0.81 9.87
C GLU A 162 8.40 -1.96 10.90
N PHE A 163 8.55 -3.20 10.43
CA PHE A 163 8.67 -4.39 11.28
C PHE A 163 10.08 -4.98 11.29
N ASP A 164 10.64 -5.21 10.11
CA ASP A 164 11.80 -6.09 9.90
C ASP A 164 13.10 -5.52 10.49
N MET A 165 13.28 -4.21 10.39
CA MET A 165 14.48 -3.56 10.90
C MET A 165 14.61 -3.70 12.43
N ASN A 166 13.49 -3.64 13.16
CA ASN A 166 13.51 -3.80 14.61
C ASN A 166 13.93 -5.21 15.05
N VAL A 167 13.68 -6.22 14.21
CA VAL A 167 14.03 -7.62 14.51
C VAL A 167 15.52 -7.86 14.23
N TRP A 168 16.02 -7.44 13.08
CA TRP A 168 17.35 -7.84 12.62
C TRP A 168 18.46 -6.80 12.82
N HIS A 169 18.16 -5.58 13.26
CA HIS A 169 19.14 -4.49 13.34
C HIS A 169 20.46 -4.89 14.03
N ASN A 170 20.39 -5.43 15.25
CA ASN A 170 21.58 -5.74 16.05
C ASN A 170 22.45 -6.80 15.35
N ALA A 171 21.84 -7.92 14.95
CA ALA A 171 22.57 -9.01 14.28
C ALA A 171 23.18 -8.57 12.94
N LEU A 172 22.45 -7.76 12.15
CA LEU A 172 22.97 -7.22 10.90
C LEU A 172 24.09 -6.20 11.14
N ALA A 173 23.98 -5.36 12.17
CA ALA A 173 25.04 -4.43 12.55
C ALA A 173 26.34 -5.17 12.88
N ASP A 174 26.25 -6.25 13.66
CA ASP A 174 27.38 -7.09 14.04
C ASP A 174 28.01 -7.81 12.83
N VAL A 175 27.20 -8.33 11.90
CA VAL A 175 27.70 -8.94 10.68
C VAL A 175 28.35 -7.89 9.77
N TRP A 176 27.70 -6.73 9.60
CA TRP A 176 28.22 -5.66 8.75
C TRP A 176 29.58 -5.18 9.26
N ASN A 177 29.76 -4.99 10.58
CA ASN A 177 31.04 -4.52 11.14
C ASN A 177 32.18 -5.55 10.98
N ARG A 178 31.89 -6.86 10.98
CA ARG A 178 32.90 -7.93 10.88
C ARG A 178 33.28 -8.30 9.45
N ARG A 179 32.39 -8.11 8.46
CA ARG A 179 32.68 -8.42 7.05
C ARG A 179 33.76 -7.48 6.50
N SER A 180 34.54 -7.97 5.54
CA SER A 180 35.51 -7.14 4.80
C SER A 180 34.79 -6.05 3.99
N GLU A 181 35.53 -5.03 3.54
CA GLU A 181 34.96 -3.96 2.69
C GLU A 181 34.35 -4.51 1.39
N ASP A 182 35.02 -5.48 0.77
CA ASP A 182 34.54 -6.17 -0.44
C ASP A 182 33.33 -7.08 -0.16
N ASP A 183 32.97 -7.30 1.10
CA ASP A 183 31.85 -8.13 1.52
C ASP A 183 30.69 -7.32 2.13
N LYS A 184 30.75 -5.99 2.17
CA LYS A 184 29.64 -5.21 2.75
C LYS A 184 28.36 -5.34 1.90
N PHE A 185 27.25 -5.49 2.60
CA PHE A 185 25.91 -5.50 2.00
C PHE A 185 25.19 -4.16 2.19
N LYS A 186 24.13 -3.95 1.41
CA LYS A 186 23.18 -2.84 1.58
C LYS A 186 21.79 -3.33 1.97
N ILE A 187 21.00 -2.42 2.53
CA ILE A 187 19.62 -2.65 2.92
C ILE A 187 18.72 -1.73 2.08
N VAL A 188 17.70 -2.31 1.46
CA VAL A 188 16.59 -1.59 0.84
C VAL A 188 15.36 -1.78 1.73
N CYS A 189 14.85 -0.66 2.23
CA CYS A 189 13.67 -0.62 3.08
C CYS A 189 12.42 -0.32 2.26
N VAL A 190 11.59 -1.32 2.00
CA VAL A 190 10.22 -1.06 1.53
C VAL A 190 9.47 -0.36 2.64
N VAL A 191 8.85 0.78 2.33
CA VAL A 191 8.14 1.62 3.31
C VAL A 191 6.83 2.15 2.73
N HIS A 192 5.85 2.34 3.60
CA HIS A 192 4.58 2.92 3.19
C HIS A 192 3.98 3.87 4.22
N ASN A 193 4.58 4.01 5.42
CA ASN A 193 4.11 4.93 6.45
C ASN A 193 5.26 5.73 7.09
N VAL A 194 5.32 7.03 6.83
CA VAL A 194 6.34 7.93 7.38
C VAL A 194 6.16 8.14 8.90
N ASP A 195 4.94 7.96 9.42
CA ASP A 195 4.67 8.12 10.86
C ASP A 195 4.93 6.87 11.69
N ASP A 196 5.29 5.74 11.07
CA ASP A 196 5.87 4.63 11.83
C ASP A 196 7.33 4.95 12.17
N VAL A 197 7.56 5.54 13.34
CA VAL A 197 8.86 6.06 13.75
C VAL A 197 9.73 5.05 14.50
N ASN A 198 9.17 3.92 14.94
CA ASN A 198 9.86 3.01 15.86
C ASN A 198 11.14 2.44 15.25
N TRP A 199 11.07 2.01 13.99
CA TRP A 199 12.21 1.49 13.26
C TRP A 199 13.17 2.59 12.77
N GLN A 200 12.68 3.83 12.61
CA GLN A 200 13.45 4.93 12.02
C GLN A 200 14.66 5.34 12.86
N ARG A 201 14.65 5.05 14.17
CA ARG A 201 15.81 5.22 15.05
C ARG A 201 17.08 4.47 14.58
N HIS A 202 16.92 3.44 13.75
CA HIS A 202 18.03 2.66 13.19
C HIS A 202 18.59 3.28 11.90
N ILE A 203 17.89 4.22 11.26
CA ILE A 203 18.31 4.83 9.99
C ILE A 203 19.64 5.56 10.12
N PRO A 204 19.91 6.40 11.16
CA PRO A 204 21.19 7.07 11.29
C PRO A 204 22.40 6.12 11.34
N TYR A 205 22.24 4.91 11.88
CA TYR A 205 23.32 3.91 11.92
C TYR A 205 23.71 3.43 10.52
N TRP A 206 22.72 3.11 9.69
CA TRP A 206 22.92 2.59 8.34
C TRP A 206 23.24 3.69 7.32
N SER A 207 22.71 4.90 7.52
CA SER A 207 22.97 6.07 6.68
C SER A 207 24.45 6.46 6.68
N ARG A 208 25.08 6.52 7.86
CA ARG A 208 26.53 6.80 8.01
C ARG A 208 27.42 5.81 7.26
N ARG A 209 26.91 4.62 6.98
CA ARG A 209 27.61 3.52 6.31
C ARG A 209 27.32 3.48 4.81
N ASN A 210 26.53 4.41 4.29
CA ASN A 210 26.00 4.36 2.92
C ASN A 210 25.34 3.00 2.61
N ALA A 211 24.67 2.42 3.61
CA ALA A 211 24.21 1.03 3.59
C ALA A 211 22.68 0.90 3.61
N ILE A 212 21.94 2.01 3.49
CA ILE A 212 20.48 2.02 3.45
C ILE A 212 19.95 2.83 2.27
N ARG A 213 18.86 2.33 1.70
CA ARG A 213 18.00 3.00 0.72
C ARG A 213 16.56 2.82 1.15
N LEU A 214 15.71 3.83 0.94
CA LEU A 214 14.27 3.66 1.10
C LEU A 214 13.62 3.40 -0.25
N LEU A 215 12.61 2.54 -0.24
CA LEU A 215 11.77 2.20 -1.37
C LEU A 215 10.29 2.43 -1.03
N PRO A 216 9.81 3.69 -1.02
CA PRO A 216 8.40 3.98 -0.84
C PRO A 216 7.53 3.40 -1.95
N ILE A 217 6.32 2.97 -1.59
CA ILE A 217 5.35 2.46 -2.56
C ILE A 217 4.53 3.55 -3.29
N ALA A 218 4.73 4.82 -2.92
CA ALA A 218 4.09 5.98 -3.53
C ALA A 218 4.97 7.23 -3.43
N SER A 219 4.84 8.13 -4.41
CA SER A 219 5.70 9.31 -4.52
C SER A 219 5.62 10.25 -3.32
N HIS A 220 4.42 10.53 -2.80
CA HIS A 220 4.26 11.43 -1.65
C HIS A 220 4.91 10.93 -0.37
N VAL A 221 4.96 9.61 -0.16
CA VAL A 221 5.66 9.01 0.98
C VAL A 221 7.17 9.27 0.84
N GLY A 222 7.72 9.10 -0.36
CA GLY A 222 9.13 9.41 -0.63
C GLY A 222 9.48 10.88 -0.45
N GLU A 223 8.66 11.79 -0.98
CA GLU A 223 8.86 13.24 -0.79
C GLU A 223 8.76 13.65 0.68
N THR A 224 7.87 13.02 1.44
CA THR A 224 7.73 13.31 2.88
C THR A 224 8.91 12.77 3.68
N PHE A 225 9.46 11.59 3.36
CA PHE A 225 10.73 11.14 3.94
C PHE A 225 11.88 12.10 3.62
N LYS A 226 12.03 12.52 2.35
CA LYS A 226 13.05 13.51 1.95
C LYS A 226 12.96 14.80 2.76
N SER A 227 11.75 15.33 2.90
CA SER A 227 11.50 16.55 3.68
C SER A 227 11.88 16.35 5.16
N ARG A 228 11.49 15.24 5.78
CA ARG A 228 11.85 14.93 7.18
C ARG A 228 13.36 14.77 7.36
N PHE A 229 14.03 14.08 6.44
CA PHE A 229 15.47 13.88 6.50
C PHE A 229 16.25 15.18 6.33
N ALA A 230 15.80 16.09 5.45
CA ALA A 230 16.40 17.41 5.33
C ALA A 230 16.29 18.21 6.64
N VAL A 231 15.15 18.16 7.32
CA VAL A 231 14.97 18.80 8.64
C VAL A 231 15.86 18.15 9.70
N GLN A 232 15.92 16.82 9.73
CA GLN A 232 16.74 16.09 10.71
C GLN A 232 18.24 16.29 10.47
N ALA A 233 18.69 16.35 9.21
CA ALA A 233 20.09 16.64 8.86
C ALA A 233 20.52 18.06 9.29
N ALA A 234 19.59 19.01 9.38
CA ALA A 234 19.83 20.35 9.91
C ALA A 234 19.70 20.46 11.45
N SER A 235 19.42 19.36 12.15
CA SER A 235 19.28 19.33 13.61
C SER A 235 20.59 19.66 14.32
N PRO A 236 20.60 20.35 15.48
CA PRO A 236 21.81 20.52 16.28
C PRO A 236 22.26 19.23 16.97
N GLU A 237 21.44 18.17 16.97
CA GLU A 237 21.77 16.87 17.59
C GLU A 237 22.89 16.15 16.80
N PRO A 238 24.07 15.90 17.41
CA PRO A 238 25.19 15.21 16.75
C PRO A 238 24.80 13.88 16.12
N LEU A 239 23.87 13.14 16.73
CA LEU A 239 23.41 11.88 16.19
C LEU A 239 22.60 12.01 14.88
N LEU A 240 22.12 13.20 14.53
CA LEU A 240 21.32 13.44 13.33
C LEU A 240 22.09 14.20 12.25
N TYR A 241 22.75 15.33 12.57
CA TYR A 241 23.46 16.09 11.53
C TYR A 241 24.70 15.36 10.97
N THR A 242 25.31 14.46 11.75
CA THR A 242 26.42 13.63 11.26
C THR A 242 25.96 12.38 10.51
N ALA A 243 24.65 12.12 10.42
CA ALA A 243 24.13 10.89 9.83
C ALA A 243 23.99 10.95 8.30
N GLY A 244 24.07 12.13 7.68
CA GLY A 244 23.92 12.31 6.23
C GLY A 244 22.53 11.89 5.72
N LEU A 245 21.47 12.16 6.49
CA LEU A 245 20.13 11.67 6.20
C LEU A 245 19.57 12.19 4.87
N ASP A 246 19.95 13.41 4.50
CA ASP A 246 19.59 14.06 3.23
C ASP A 246 20.26 13.41 2.00
N HIS A 247 21.24 12.53 2.22
CA HIS A 247 21.91 11.76 1.17
C HIS A 247 21.39 10.32 1.03
N ILE A 248 20.41 9.90 1.85
CA ILE A 248 19.81 8.56 1.71
C ILE A 248 19.07 8.49 0.37
N PRO A 249 19.39 7.52 -0.51
CA PRO A 249 18.63 7.32 -1.74
C PRO A 249 17.19 6.91 -1.43
N ILE A 250 16.24 7.55 -2.11
CA ILE A 250 14.80 7.30 -1.98
C ILE A 250 14.22 7.18 -3.38
N ASP A 251 13.82 5.96 -3.75
CA ASP A 251 13.25 5.64 -5.07
C ASP A 251 11.86 5.03 -4.89
N VAL A 252 10.95 5.28 -5.83
CA VAL A 252 9.56 4.83 -5.73
C VAL A 252 9.35 3.58 -6.56
N HIS A 253 8.83 2.51 -5.96
CA HIS A 253 8.39 1.31 -6.67
C HIS A 253 6.90 1.10 -6.41
N ALA A 254 6.09 1.15 -7.47
CA ALA A 254 4.65 0.93 -7.35
C ALA A 254 4.37 -0.58 -7.36
N PRO A 255 3.78 -1.18 -6.30
CA PRO A 255 3.53 -2.61 -6.23
C PRO A 255 2.31 -2.96 -7.09
N VAL A 256 2.54 -3.12 -8.39
CA VAL A 256 1.51 -3.47 -9.36
C VAL A 256 1.86 -4.82 -9.97
N LEU A 257 1.18 -5.87 -9.53
CA LEU A 257 1.23 -7.19 -10.14
C LEU A 257 0.41 -7.26 -11.45
N ASP A 258 0.84 -8.13 -12.36
CA ASP A 258 0.07 -8.47 -13.56
C ASP A 258 -0.80 -9.70 -13.29
N ILE A 259 -2.00 -9.48 -12.76
CA ILE A 259 -2.92 -10.58 -12.43
C ILE A 259 -3.55 -11.12 -13.74
N PRO A 260 -3.35 -12.40 -14.10
CA PRO A 260 -3.90 -12.98 -15.32
C PRO A 260 -5.38 -13.28 -15.15
N ASN A 261 -6.06 -13.53 -16.27
CA ASN A 261 -7.44 -14.05 -16.30
C ASN A 261 -8.47 -13.20 -15.53
N LEU A 262 -8.24 -11.89 -15.42
CA LEU A 262 -9.21 -10.96 -14.86
C LEU A 262 -10.54 -11.03 -15.65
N PRO A 263 -11.71 -10.92 -14.97
CA PRO A 263 -13.02 -11.05 -15.58
C PRO A 263 -13.22 -10.00 -16.68
N VAL A 264 -13.74 -10.45 -17.83
CA VAL A 264 -14.16 -9.57 -18.93
C VAL A 264 -15.64 -9.24 -18.74
N LYS A 265 -15.96 -7.94 -18.68
CA LYS A 265 -17.33 -7.47 -18.44
C LYS A 265 -17.97 -7.03 -19.75
N PRO A 266 -19.09 -7.65 -20.18
CA PRO A 266 -19.71 -7.35 -21.47
C PRO A 266 -20.31 -5.94 -21.50
N LEU A 267 -20.28 -5.29 -22.67
CA LEU A 267 -20.91 -3.97 -22.91
C LEU A 267 -22.18 -4.11 -23.78
N PRO A 268 -23.17 -3.21 -23.62
CA PRO A 268 -23.27 -2.14 -22.62
C PRO A 268 -23.61 -2.68 -21.22
N ARG A 269 -23.23 -1.96 -20.16
CA ARG A 269 -23.48 -2.36 -18.76
C ARG A 269 -23.69 -1.17 -17.84
N ASN A 270 -24.39 -1.38 -16.73
CA ASN A 270 -24.60 -0.38 -15.69
C ASN A 270 -23.45 -0.40 -14.67
N LEU A 271 -23.29 0.69 -13.92
CA LEU A 271 -22.43 0.72 -12.74
C LEU A 271 -23.19 0.04 -11.60
N GLU A 272 -22.88 -1.22 -11.33
CA GLU A 272 -23.62 -2.10 -10.43
C GLU A 272 -22.88 -2.36 -9.13
N LYS A 273 -21.55 -2.48 -9.15
CA LYS A 273 -20.76 -2.88 -7.97
C LYS A 273 -19.66 -1.87 -7.67
N ALA A 274 -19.73 -1.23 -6.52
CA ALA A 274 -18.60 -0.48 -5.96
C ALA A 274 -17.96 -1.27 -4.81
N VAL A 275 -16.67 -1.08 -4.59
CA VAL A 275 -15.97 -1.73 -3.46
C VAL A 275 -15.16 -0.73 -2.64
N ILE A 276 -15.24 -0.85 -1.32
CA ILE A 276 -14.31 -0.24 -0.38
C ILE A 276 -13.45 -1.37 0.18
N GLN A 277 -12.14 -1.30 -0.11
CA GLN A 277 -11.18 -2.29 0.37
C GLN A 277 -10.35 -1.77 1.54
N GLY A 278 -10.11 -2.63 2.52
CA GLY A 278 -9.21 -2.39 3.64
C GLY A 278 -9.74 -2.87 4.99
N THR A 279 -9.04 -2.51 6.07
CA THR A 279 -9.52 -2.75 7.43
C THR A 279 -10.81 -1.98 7.68
N PHE A 280 -11.81 -2.62 8.27
CA PHE A 280 -13.10 -2.02 8.62
C PHE A 280 -12.97 -1.15 9.87
N SER A 281 -12.33 0.01 9.70
CA SER A 281 -12.08 0.99 10.75
C SER A 281 -12.51 2.39 10.30
N VAL A 282 -13.38 3.03 11.07
CA VAL A 282 -13.89 4.38 10.80
C VAL A 282 -12.80 5.45 10.83
N GLY A 283 -11.68 5.20 11.52
CA GLY A 283 -10.52 6.09 11.51
C GLY A 283 -9.69 6.00 10.22
N ARG A 284 -9.85 4.92 9.44
CA ARG A 284 -9.14 4.72 8.16
C ARG A 284 -10.04 4.97 6.95
N ARG A 285 -11.34 4.75 7.10
CA ARG A 285 -12.33 4.84 6.03
C ARG A 285 -13.59 5.57 6.52
N ASN A 286 -14.12 6.48 5.72
CA ASN A 286 -15.33 7.25 6.03
C ASN A 286 -16.62 6.42 5.83
N TYR A 287 -16.72 5.24 6.43
CA TYR A 287 -17.95 4.43 6.38
C TYR A 287 -19.19 5.19 6.85
N PRO A 288 -19.16 5.96 7.97
CA PRO A 288 -20.34 6.68 8.44
C PRO A 288 -20.86 7.69 7.42
N GLY A 289 -19.95 8.45 6.78
CA GLY A 289 -20.32 9.38 5.72
C GLY A 289 -20.90 8.67 4.50
N ILE A 290 -20.24 7.61 4.02
CA ILE A 290 -20.72 6.84 2.86
C ILE A 290 -22.11 6.23 3.13
N PHE A 291 -22.34 5.62 4.29
CA PHE A 291 -23.63 5.01 4.59
C PHE A 291 -24.75 6.02 4.70
N ARG A 292 -24.52 7.14 5.41
CA ARG A 292 -25.49 8.24 5.51
C ARG A 292 -25.84 8.78 4.12
N ASP A 293 -24.83 9.05 3.30
CA ASP A 293 -25.03 9.64 1.97
C ASP A 293 -25.74 8.63 1.04
N LEU A 294 -25.46 7.33 1.17
CA LEU A 294 -26.13 6.26 0.42
C LEU A 294 -27.60 6.13 0.82
N ILE A 295 -27.92 6.11 2.11
CA ILE A 295 -29.30 6.10 2.62
C ILE A 295 -30.07 7.30 2.09
N ALA A 296 -29.51 8.51 2.22
CA ALA A 296 -30.13 9.74 1.72
C ALA A 296 -30.38 9.67 0.21
N SER A 297 -29.39 9.20 -0.55
CA SER A 297 -29.47 9.12 -2.02
C SER A 297 -30.49 8.08 -2.50
N ILE A 298 -30.64 6.95 -1.82
CA ILE A 298 -31.65 5.94 -2.16
C ILE A 298 -33.05 6.40 -1.74
N HIS A 299 -33.20 7.14 -0.64
CA HIS A 299 -34.48 7.76 -0.30
C HIS A 299 -34.94 8.78 -1.35
N GLU A 300 -34.01 9.54 -1.92
CA GLU A 300 -34.29 10.54 -2.95
C GLU A 300 -34.77 9.91 -4.25
N ASP A 301 -34.09 8.87 -4.74
CA ASP A 301 -34.44 8.16 -5.98
C ASP A 301 -34.09 6.66 -5.88
N PRO A 302 -34.98 5.84 -5.29
CA PRO A 302 -34.69 4.43 -5.06
C PRO A 302 -34.58 3.65 -6.38
N ARG A 303 -35.32 4.08 -7.41
CA ARG A 303 -35.35 3.43 -8.73
C ARG A 303 -34.03 3.63 -9.48
N ALA A 304 -33.37 4.77 -9.36
CA ALA A 304 -32.02 4.98 -9.90
C ALA A 304 -31.00 3.98 -9.34
N TRP A 305 -31.16 3.56 -8.08
CA TRP A 305 -30.29 2.59 -7.43
C TRP A 305 -30.73 1.13 -7.63
N GLY A 306 -31.90 0.89 -8.25
CA GLY A 306 -32.43 -0.45 -8.49
C GLY A 306 -33.17 -1.05 -7.29
N TYR A 307 -33.76 -0.20 -6.44
CA TYR A 307 -34.47 -0.59 -5.22
C TYR A 307 -35.90 -0.04 -5.19
N HIS A 308 -36.76 -0.67 -4.41
CA HIS A 308 -38.05 -0.09 -4.06
C HIS A 308 -37.91 0.99 -2.96
N PRO A 309 -38.81 2.00 -2.91
CA PRO A 309 -38.85 2.99 -1.82
C PRO A 309 -39.00 2.32 -0.44
N LEU A 310 -38.45 2.86 0.64
CA LEU A 310 -38.46 2.15 1.94
C LEU A 310 -39.88 1.81 2.45
N GLU A 311 -40.83 2.77 2.39
CA GLU A 311 -42.27 2.61 2.67
C GLU A 311 -42.61 1.62 3.81
N GLY A 312 -42.20 1.94 5.03
CA GLY A 312 -42.51 1.15 6.23
C GLY A 312 -41.72 -0.14 6.40
N ARG A 313 -40.82 -0.48 5.46
CA ARG A 313 -39.83 -1.55 5.63
C ARG A 313 -38.64 -1.07 6.46
N LYS A 314 -37.87 -2.03 6.97
CA LYS A 314 -36.59 -1.77 7.63
C LYS A 314 -35.44 -1.57 6.66
N SER A 315 -35.53 -2.10 5.44
CA SER A 315 -34.43 -2.15 4.47
C SER A 315 -34.91 -1.87 3.06
N PHE A 316 -34.07 -1.22 2.25
CA PHE A 316 -34.27 -1.13 0.81
C PHE A 316 -34.14 -2.52 0.19
N VAL A 317 -35.14 -2.98 -0.55
CA VAL A 317 -35.11 -4.29 -1.21
C VAL A 317 -35.00 -4.12 -2.73
N PRO A 318 -34.25 -4.99 -3.41
CA PRO A 318 -34.11 -4.97 -4.87
C PRO A 318 -35.44 -4.85 -5.62
N ASP A 319 -35.48 -4.03 -6.66
CA ASP A 319 -36.61 -3.92 -7.59
C ASP A 319 -36.26 -4.60 -8.93
N PRO A 320 -36.79 -5.81 -9.20
CA PRO A 320 -36.56 -6.51 -10.47
C PRO A 320 -37.10 -5.78 -11.70
N GLY A 321 -38.02 -4.82 -11.51
CA GLY A 321 -38.59 -3.99 -12.58
C GLY A 321 -37.82 -2.68 -12.82
N ALA A 322 -36.74 -2.43 -12.09
CA ALA A 322 -35.91 -1.25 -12.27
C ALA A 322 -35.16 -1.28 -13.63
N PRO A 323 -34.87 -0.11 -14.23
CA PRO A 323 -34.16 -0.04 -15.51
C PRO A 323 -32.70 -0.51 -15.44
N ALA A 324 -32.11 -0.57 -14.24
CA ALA A 324 -30.76 -1.04 -14.00
C ALA A 324 -30.73 -2.01 -12.81
N PRO A 325 -29.85 -3.03 -12.80
CA PRO A 325 -29.74 -3.97 -11.70
C PRO A 325 -29.40 -3.28 -10.36
N PRO A 326 -29.82 -3.83 -9.21
CA PRO A 326 -29.58 -3.24 -7.90
C PRO A 326 -28.10 -2.96 -7.65
N PHE A 327 -27.78 -1.73 -7.25
CA PHE A 327 -26.42 -1.32 -6.90
C PHE A 327 -25.95 -1.97 -5.59
N GLN A 328 -24.72 -2.49 -5.58
CA GLN A 328 -24.12 -3.10 -4.40
C GLN A 328 -22.83 -2.38 -4.01
N LEU A 329 -22.70 -2.09 -2.71
CA LEU A 329 -21.45 -1.67 -2.10
C LEU A 329 -20.83 -2.85 -1.36
N LEU A 330 -19.69 -3.32 -1.84
CA LEU A 330 -18.94 -4.39 -1.22
C LEU A 330 -17.89 -3.80 -0.26
N LEU A 331 -17.85 -4.33 0.97
CA LEU A 331 -16.78 -4.08 1.92
C LEU A 331 -15.90 -5.32 1.95
N VAL A 332 -14.65 -5.19 1.51
CA VAL A 332 -13.75 -6.35 1.35
C VAL A 332 -12.47 -6.11 2.15
N GLY A 333 -12.16 -7.00 3.09
CA GLY A 333 -10.98 -6.84 3.94
C GLY A 333 -11.07 -7.59 5.24
N ALA A 334 -10.82 -6.92 6.37
CA ALA A 334 -10.79 -7.55 7.68
C ALA A 334 -11.38 -6.62 8.75
N GLY A 335 -11.95 -7.21 9.80
CA GLY A 335 -12.56 -6.50 10.92
C GLY A 335 -14.08 -6.61 10.94
N TRP A 336 -14.72 -5.74 11.71
CA TRP A 336 -16.17 -5.72 11.90
C TRP A 336 -16.70 -4.29 11.77
N LEU A 337 -17.87 -4.15 11.16
CA LEU A 337 -18.58 -2.90 11.03
C LEU A 337 -20.08 -3.16 11.11
N GLU A 338 -20.78 -2.36 11.89
CA GLU A 338 -22.24 -2.40 11.92
C GLU A 338 -22.80 -1.73 10.65
N ILE A 339 -23.61 -2.49 9.90
CA ILE A 339 -24.29 -1.99 8.71
C ILE A 339 -25.70 -1.54 9.13
N PRO A 340 -26.11 -0.30 8.82
CA PRO A 340 -27.48 0.15 9.10
C PRO A 340 -28.52 -0.79 8.49
N ASP A 341 -29.61 -1.05 9.23
CA ASP A 341 -30.70 -1.94 8.80
C ASP A 341 -31.22 -1.56 7.40
N GLU A 342 -31.28 -0.25 7.09
CA GLU A 342 -31.71 0.27 5.80
C GLU A 342 -30.91 -0.29 4.62
N LEU A 343 -29.62 -0.55 4.85
CA LEU A 343 -28.65 -0.96 3.83
C LEU A 343 -28.41 -2.47 3.77
N ALA A 344 -29.19 -3.29 4.48
CA ALA A 344 -28.96 -4.74 4.58
C ALA A 344 -28.91 -5.50 3.23
N TYR A 345 -29.56 -4.98 2.17
CA TYR A 345 -29.50 -5.53 0.80
C TYR A 345 -28.73 -4.66 -0.19
N VAL A 346 -28.05 -3.63 0.29
CA VAL A 346 -27.24 -2.69 -0.50
C VAL A 346 -25.75 -2.91 -0.22
N VAL A 347 -25.41 -3.12 1.06
CA VAL A 347 -24.03 -3.30 1.51
C VAL A 347 -23.79 -4.77 1.86
N SER A 348 -22.71 -5.36 1.35
CA SER A 348 -22.29 -6.71 1.72
C SER A 348 -20.85 -6.71 2.21
N THR A 349 -20.55 -7.58 3.16
CA THR A 349 -19.25 -7.65 3.83
C THR A 349 -18.57 -8.98 3.54
N HIS A 350 -17.31 -8.92 3.12
CA HIS A 350 -16.49 -10.08 2.79
C HIS A 350 -15.18 -9.98 3.56
N THR A 351 -14.96 -10.88 4.50
CA THR A 351 -13.79 -10.87 5.40
C THR A 351 -12.85 -12.02 5.11
N ASP A 352 -11.55 -11.76 5.26
CA ASP A 352 -10.51 -12.80 5.37
C ASP A 352 -10.50 -13.81 4.20
N LEU A 353 -10.85 -13.33 3.00
CA LEU A 353 -10.87 -14.15 1.79
C LEU A 353 -9.45 -14.58 1.39
N PRO A 354 -9.28 -15.82 0.88
CA PRO A 354 -8.05 -16.19 0.17
C PRO A 354 -7.77 -15.23 -0.99
N TYR A 355 -6.50 -14.96 -1.29
CA TYR A 355 -6.10 -13.94 -2.26
C TYR A 355 -6.72 -14.13 -3.65
N LYS A 356 -6.88 -15.37 -4.12
CA LYS A 356 -7.55 -15.64 -5.42
C LYS A 356 -9.01 -15.21 -5.42
N ASP A 357 -9.75 -15.54 -4.37
CA ASP A 357 -11.16 -15.15 -4.24
C ASP A 357 -11.29 -13.64 -4.00
N PHE A 358 -10.39 -13.07 -3.19
CA PHE A 358 -10.28 -11.64 -2.94
C PHE A 358 -10.05 -10.85 -4.25
N TYR A 359 -9.06 -11.24 -5.05
CA TYR A 359 -8.76 -10.63 -6.35
C TYR A 359 -9.91 -10.78 -7.33
N LYS A 360 -10.50 -11.99 -7.42
CA LYS A 360 -11.65 -12.23 -8.30
C LYS A 360 -12.85 -11.37 -7.92
N LEU A 361 -13.17 -11.28 -6.62
CA LEU A 361 -14.31 -10.49 -6.13
C LEU A 361 -14.13 -9.00 -6.45
N ILE A 362 -12.94 -8.45 -6.20
CA ILE A 362 -12.68 -7.03 -6.45
C ILE A 362 -12.61 -6.75 -7.95
N ALA A 363 -11.98 -7.62 -8.75
CA ALA A 363 -11.94 -7.47 -10.20
C ALA A 363 -13.35 -7.53 -10.83
N ASP A 364 -14.30 -8.23 -10.21
CA ASP A 364 -15.70 -8.24 -10.61
C ASP A 364 -16.43 -6.92 -10.28
N CYS A 365 -15.87 -6.05 -9.44
CA CYS A 365 -16.42 -4.73 -9.12
C CYS A 365 -16.11 -3.67 -10.20
N ASP A 366 -17.00 -2.71 -10.36
CA ASP A 366 -16.93 -1.69 -11.42
C ASP A 366 -15.99 -0.55 -11.07
N ILE A 367 -15.96 -0.19 -9.79
CA ILE A 367 -15.21 0.95 -9.27
C ILE A 367 -14.69 0.60 -7.87
N VAL A 368 -13.44 0.97 -7.61
CA VAL A 368 -12.88 1.02 -6.25
C VAL A 368 -13.09 2.42 -5.67
N VAL A 369 -13.64 2.49 -4.47
CA VAL A 369 -13.83 3.72 -3.71
C VAL A 369 -12.88 3.69 -2.51
N PRO A 370 -11.83 4.54 -2.47
CA PRO A 370 -10.88 4.50 -1.36
C PRO A 370 -11.50 4.90 -0.02
N ALA A 371 -12.50 5.79 -0.06
CA ALA A 371 -13.23 6.30 1.10
C ALA A 371 -12.32 6.74 2.25
N PHE A 372 -11.19 7.40 1.99
CA PHE A 372 -10.26 7.81 3.06
C PHE A 372 -10.96 8.71 4.08
N ALA A 373 -10.79 8.39 5.37
CA ALA A 373 -11.39 9.17 6.46
C ALA A 373 -10.71 10.53 6.66
N ASP A 374 -9.43 10.62 6.31
CA ASP A 374 -8.61 11.80 6.53
C ASP A 374 -7.54 11.99 5.43
N ASN A 375 -6.65 12.95 5.64
CA ASN A 375 -5.54 13.25 4.72
C ASN A 375 -4.29 12.38 4.92
N THR A 376 -4.29 11.43 5.87
CA THR A 376 -3.10 10.61 6.19
C THR A 376 -2.59 9.88 4.95
N TYR A 377 -3.51 9.33 4.15
CA TYR A 377 -3.21 8.66 2.88
C TYR A 377 -2.77 9.57 1.75
N LEU A 378 -2.79 10.89 1.98
CA LEU A 378 -2.37 11.92 1.03
C LEU A 378 -1.08 12.64 1.44
N THR A 379 -0.57 12.38 2.65
CA THR A 379 0.58 13.09 3.22
C THR A 379 1.66 12.12 3.66
N VAL A 380 1.35 11.16 4.52
CA VAL A 380 2.35 10.37 5.25
C VAL A 380 2.23 8.87 5.02
N GLN A 381 1.11 8.38 4.49
CA GLN A 381 0.88 6.96 4.31
C GLN A 381 0.43 6.64 2.88
N ALA A 382 0.89 5.54 2.32
CA ALA A 382 0.37 4.97 1.08
C ALA A 382 -0.65 3.86 1.39
N SER A 383 -1.71 3.78 0.58
CA SER A 383 -2.76 2.78 0.71
C SER A 383 -2.58 1.68 -0.33
N SER A 384 -2.55 0.42 0.12
CA SER A 384 -2.58 -0.75 -0.77
C SER A 384 -3.85 -0.80 -1.64
N THR A 385 -4.94 -0.15 -1.23
CA THR A 385 -6.16 -0.01 -2.07
C THR A 385 -5.87 0.61 -3.43
N VAL A 386 -4.92 1.54 -3.52
CA VAL A 386 -4.58 2.21 -4.80
C VAL A 386 -3.80 1.29 -5.72
N ALA A 387 -2.84 0.56 -5.16
CA ALA A 387 -2.10 -0.49 -5.86
C ALA A 387 -3.06 -1.60 -6.34
N LEU A 388 -3.88 -2.13 -5.44
CA LEU A 388 -4.85 -3.19 -5.73
C LEU A 388 -5.83 -2.84 -6.85
N ALA A 389 -6.39 -1.63 -6.85
CA ALA A 389 -7.27 -1.16 -7.93
C ALA A 389 -6.55 -1.22 -9.29
N THR A 390 -5.26 -0.86 -9.28
CA THR A 390 -4.38 -0.88 -10.45
C THR A 390 -4.09 -2.32 -10.92
N GLU A 391 -3.78 -3.22 -10.00
CA GLU A 391 -3.51 -4.65 -10.24
C GLU A 391 -4.69 -5.35 -10.92
N LEU A 392 -5.90 -5.05 -10.45
CA LEU A 392 -7.12 -5.75 -10.83
C LEU A 392 -7.89 -5.09 -11.98
N ASN A 393 -7.28 -4.09 -12.62
CA ASN A 393 -7.86 -3.33 -13.72
C ASN A 393 -9.23 -2.71 -13.36
N VAL A 394 -9.40 -2.23 -12.12
CA VAL A 394 -10.62 -1.58 -11.64
C VAL A 394 -10.36 -0.08 -11.43
N PRO A 395 -11.07 0.81 -12.14
CA PRO A 395 -10.83 2.24 -12.00
C PRO A 395 -11.17 2.73 -10.59
N ILE A 396 -10.33 3.62 -10.08
CA ILE A 396 -10.45 4.15 -8.73
C ILE A 396 -11.11 5.54 -8.75
N LEU A 397 -12.19 5.72 -7.97
CA LEU A 397 -12.91 6.99 -7.86
C LEU A 397 -12.19 7.92 -6.88
N VAL A 398 -11.56 8.97 -7.39
CA VAL A 398 -10.68 9.83 -6.61
C VAL A 398 -10.76 11.30 -7.00
N THR A 399 -10.23 12.17 -6.15
CA THR A 399 -10.06 13.59 -6.47
C THR A 399 -8.79 13.85 -7.26
N ASN A 400 -8.71 15.02 -7.91
CA ASN A 400 -7.48 15.48 -8.59
C ASN A 400 -6.25 15.54 -7.66
N ARG A 401 -6.46 15.83 -6.37
CA ARG A 401 -5.38 15.79 -5.38
C ARG A 401 -4.82 14.38 -5.22
N THR A 402 -5.70 13.40 -5.04
CA THR A 402 -5.30 11.99 -4.80
C THR A 402 -4.50 11.41 -5.97
N ARG A 403 -4.96 11.63 -7.22
CA ARG A 403 -4.23 11.13 -8.40
C ARG A 403 -2.81 11.70 -8.49
N ARG A 404 -2.63 13.00 -8.26
CA ARG A 404 -1.31 13.66 -8.27
C ARG A 404 -0.42 13.19 -7.13
N THR A 405 -1.01 12.97 -5.95
CA THR A 405 -0.28 12.55 -4.74
C THR A 405 0.38 11.19 -4.92
N TYR A 406 -0.34 10.19 -5.45
CA TYR A 406 0.25 8.86 -5.69
C TYR A 406 1.17 8.84 -6.91
N GLY A 407 0.94 9.72 -7.89
CA GLY A 407 1.80 9.93 -9.06
C GLY A 407 1.70 8.84 -10.12
N TYR A 408 1.80 7.56 -9.75
CA TYR A 408 1.71 6.46 -10.71
C TYR A 408 0.30 6.27 -11.27
N ILE A 409 -0.75 6.65 -10.53
CA ILE A 409 -2.15 6.70 -10.99
C ILE A 409 -2.57 8.05 -11.58
N ASP A 410 -1.65 8.97 -11.87
CA ASP A 410 -2.01 10.25 -12.51
C ASP A 410 -2.32 10.09 -14.01
N ASP A 411 -3.28 9.21 -14.33
CA ASP A 411 -3.68 8.82 -15.68
C ASP A 411 -5.18 8.47 -15.70
N SER A 412 -5.95 9.07 -16.61
CA SER A 412 -7.40 8.85 -16.72
C SER A 412 -7.78 7.42 -17.08
N ARG A 413 -6.83 6.63 -17.60
CA ARG A 413 -7.02 5.20 -17.82
C ARG A 413 -7.19 4.44 -16.51
N ALA A 414 -6.52 4.87 -15.43
CA ALA A 414 -6.55 4.20 -14.12
C ALA A 414 -7.58 4.79 -13.14
N VAL A 415 -7.97 6.05 -13.33
CA VAL A 415 -8.79 6.79 -12.34
C VAL A 415 -10.08 7.32 -12.93
N ILE A 416 -11.06 7.54 -12.07
CA ILE A 416 -12.21 8.42 -12.33
C ILE A 416 -12.02 9.66 -11.47
N THR A 417 -11.81 10.81 -12.10
CA THR A 417 -11.53 12.05 -11.37
C THR A 417 -12.84 12.77 -11.05
N ARG A 418 -13.28 12.70 -9.78
CA ARG A 418 -14.42 13.49 -9.30
C ARG A 418 -13.96 14.88 -8.81
N PRO A 419 -14.81 15.93 -8.95
CA PRO A 419 -14.60 17.16 -8.21
C PRO A 419 -14.54 16.90 -6.71
N ALA A 420 -13.63 17.57 -6.00
CA ALA A 420 -13.48 17.38 -4.56
C ALA A 420 -14.76 17.71 -3.78
N ALA A 421 -15.53 18.68 -4.28
CA ALA A 421 -16.79 19.11 -3.69
C ALA A 421 -17.96 18.14 -3.93
N MET A 422 -17.82 17.15 -4.83
CA MET A 422 -18.83 16.13 -5.07
C MET A 422 -18.53 14.89 -4.21
N PRO A 423 -19.36 14.53 -3.21
CA PRO A 423 -19.17 13.33 -2.41
C PRO A 423 -19.16 12.05 -3.25
N GLU A 424 -18.50 10.99 -2.75
CA GLU A 424 -18.36 9.72 -3.47
C GLU A 424 -19.70 9.14 -3.92
N VAL A 425 -20.71 9.10 -3.04
CA VAL A 425 -22.03 8.55 -3.37
C VAL A 425 -22.72 9.33 -4.47
N GLN A 426 -22.59 10.67 -4.47
CA GLN A 426 -23.15 11.52 -5.51
C GLN A 426 -22.44 11.30 -6.85
N ALA A 427 -21.12 11.10 -6.83
CA ALA A 427 -20.36 10.73 -8.03
C ALA A 427 -20.77 9.35 -8.56
N LEU A 428 -20.98 8.36 -7.69
CA LEU A 428 -21.49 7.04 -8.07
C LEU A 428 -22.89 7.12 -8.70
N LYS A 429 -23.82 7.88 -8.09
CA LYS A 429 -25.15 8.14 -8.67
C LYS A 429 -25.02 8.75 -10.07
N ALA A 430 -24.24 9.82 -10.19
CA ALA A 430 -24.05 10.52 -11.46
C ALA A 430 -23.45 9.63 -12.56
N LEU A 431 -22.44 8.82 -12.23
CA LEU A 431 -21.83 7.88 -13.17
C LEU A 431 -22.77 6.74 -13.56
N ARG A 432 -23.66 6.33 -12.64
CA ARG A 432 -24.64 5.28 -12.85
C ARG A 432 -25.81 5.75 -13.70
N THR A 433 -26.31 6.97 -13.48
CA THR A 433 -27.49 7.52 -14.19
C THR A 433 -27.13 8.35 -15.42
N GLY A 434 -25.88 8.81 -15.53
CA GLY A 434 -25.47 9.83 -16.50
C GLY A 434 -25.98 11.24 -16.16
N ASP A 435 -26.50 11.45 -14.96
CA ASP A 435 -27.15 12.69 -14.53
C ASP A 435 -26.59 13.19 -13.19
N ALA A 436 -26.04 14.40 -13.20
CA ALA A 436 -25.53 15.11 -12.04
C ALA A 436 -26.33 16.39 -11.71
N SER A 437 -27.49 16.61 -12.32
CA SER A 437 -28.28 17.83 -12.16
C SER A 437 -28.68 18.07 -10.71
N ALA A 438 -29.07 17.04 -9.95
CA ALA A 438 -29.41 17.17 -8.53
C ALA A 438 -28.23 17.76 -7.72
N PHE A 439 -27.02 17.25 -7.95
CA PHE A 439 -25.81 17.80 -7.33
C PHE A 439 -25.56 19.24 -7.79
N LEU A 440 -25.55 19.51 -9.09
CA LEU A 440 -25.23 20.85 -9.64
C LEU A 440 -26.26 21.93 -9.24
N SER A 441 -27.49 21.54 -8.95
CA SER A 441 -28.55 22.42 -8.46
C SER A 441 -28.55 22.58 -6.93
N SER A 442 -27.81 21.76 -6.19
CA SER A 442 -27.75 21.83 -4.73
C SER A 442 -26.95 23.05 -4.24
N ASP A 443 -27.29 23.55 -3.05
CA ASP A 443 -26.53 24.57 -2.31
C ASP A 443 -26.19 24.03 -0.91
N PRO A 444 -25.16 23.17 -0.80
CA PRO A 444 -24.80 22.55 0.48
C PRO A 444 -24.23 23.55 1.49
N ALA A 445 -23.87 24.76 1.08
CA ALA A 445 -23.35 25.80 1.95
C ALA A 445 -24.43 26.78 2.44
N ASP A 446 -25.65 26.69 1.93
CA ASP A 446 -26.79 27.55 2.25
C ASP A 446 -26.48 29.05 2.07
N ILE A 447 -25.83 29.40 0.95
CA ILE A 447 -25.43 30.78 0.61
C ILE A 447 -26.25 31.40 -0.53
N GLY A 448 -27.31 30.73 -0.97
CA GLY A 448 -28.16 31.14 -2.09
C GLY A 448 -27.54 30.91 -3.47
N MET A 449 -26.49 30.09 -3.57
CA MET A 449 -25.80 29.80 -4.83
C MET A 449 -25.68 28.30 -5.05
N SER A 450 -26.20 27.81 -6.18
CA SER A 450 -26.02 26.40 -6.51
C SER A 450 -24.55 26.08 -6.78
N ILE A 451 -24.10 24.90 -6.39
CA ILE A 451 -22.71 24.48 -6.58
C ILE A 451 -22.31 24.45 -8.07
N GLY A 452 -23.28 24.23 -8.97
CA GLY A 452 -23.09 24.28 -10.42
C GLY A 452 -22.85 25.68 -10.98
N SER A 453 -23.06 26.75 -10.20
CA SER A 453 -22.64 28.11 -10.60
C SER A 453 -21.12 28.27 -10.56
N LEU A 454 -20.41 27.41 -9.82
CA LEU A 454 -18.95 27.37 -9.82
C LEU A 454 -18.47 26.65 -11.09
N HIS A 455 -18.05 27.42 -12.10
CA HIS A 455 -17.60 26.89 -13.39
C HIS A 455 -16.60 25.73 -13.26
N PRO A 456 -15.53 25.80 -12.43
CA PRO A 456 -14.59 24.69 -12.29
C PRO A 456 -15.23 23.40 -11.75
N VAL A 457 -16.26 23.49 -10.91
CA VAL A 457 -16.97 22.30 -10.40
C VAL A 457 -17.83 21.71 -11.51
N ARG A 458 -18.61 22.55 -12.21
CA ARG A 458 -19.46 22.11 -13.33
C ARG A 458 -18.63 21.44 -14.42
N ASP A 459 -17.51 22.04 -14.81
CA ASP A 459 -16.63 21.52 -15.84
C ASP A 459 -16.01 20.19 -15.38
N GLY A 460 -15.57 20.09 -14.12
CA GLY A 460 -15.07 18.84 -13.55
C GLY A 460 -16.12 17.72 -13.48
N VAL A 461 -17.40 18.03 -13.24
CA VAL A 461 -18.50 17.06 -13.33
C VAL A 461 -18.71 16.60 -14.77
N ALA A 462 -18.73 17.54 -15.73
CA ALA A 462 -18.89 17.22 -17.14
C ALA A 462 -17.74 16.34 -17.65
N ASP A 463 -16.51 16.63 -17.23
CA ASP A 463 -15.33 15.82 -17.53
C ASP A 463 -15.45 14.41 -16.95
N MET A 464 -15.83 14.29 -15.67
CA MET A 464 -16.04 12.99 -15.01
C MET A 464 -17.08 12.14 -15.73
N LEU A 465 -18.21 12.73 -16.13
CA LEU A 465 -19.28 12.01 -16.85
C LEU A 465 -18.87 11.64 -18.27
N ARG A 466 -18.13 12.52 -18.97
CA ARG A 466 -17.66 12.28 -20.34
C ARG A 466 -16.59 11.19 -20.38
N GLU A 467 -15.65 11.18 -19.44
CA GLU A 467 -14.65 10.11 -19.29
C GLU A 467 -15.29 8.80 -18.82
N GLY A 468 -16.33 8.91 -17.99
CA GLY A 468 -17.06 7.77 -17.45
C GLY A 468 -16.18 6.83 -16.62
N TRP A 469 -16.66 5.61 -16.42
CA TRP A 469 -16.03 4.61 -15.56
C TRP A 469 -15.66 3.32 -16.29
N VAL A 470 -16.09 3.12 -17.53
CA VAL A 470 -15.66 1.97 -18.34
C VAL A 470 -14.25 2.24 -18.87
N ARG A 471 -13.38 1.23 -18.81
CA ARG A 471 -12.00 1.32 -19.30
C ARG A 471 -11.73 0.25 -20.34
N ASP A 472 -11.04 0.65 -21.40
CA ASP A 472 -10.54 -0.27 -22.41
C ASP A 472 -9.33 -1.04 -21.87
N ARG A 473 -9.35 -2.36 -22.04
CA ARG A 473 -8.30 -3.26 -21.53
C ARG A 473 -6.96 -2.96 -22.17
N LYS A 474 -6.92 -2.75 -23.49
CA LYS A 474 -5.67 -2.46 -24.20
C LYS A 474 -5.02 -1.18 -23.69
N SER A 475 -5.81 -0.12 -23.55
CA SER A 475 -5.36 1.17 -23.02
C SER A 475 -4.81 1.03 -21.58
N TRP A 476 -5.48 0.24 -20.73
CA TRP A 476 -5.03 -0.05 -19.37
C TRP A 476 -3.70 -0.82 -19.35
N ASP A 477 -3.58 -1.85 -20.19
CA ASP A 477 -2.35 -2.64 -20.30
C ASP A 477 -1.18 -1.78 -20.77
N GLU A 478 -1.38 -0.91 -21.78
CA GLU A 478 -0.38 0.06 -22.25
C GLU A 478 0.07 1.02 -21.13
N TRP A 479 -0.84 1.44 -20.26
CA TRP A 479 -0.49 2.26 -19.09
C TRP A 479 0.33 1.47 -18.06
N LYS A 480 -0.09 0.25 -17.70
CA LYS A 480 0.64 -0.60 -16.74
C LYS A 480 2.07 -0.88 -17.22
N GLN A 481 2.28 -1.10 -18.51
CA GLN A 481 3.62 -1.23 -19.09
C GLN A 481 4.52 -0.01 -18.81
N GLY A 482 3.94 1.20 -18.82
CA GLY A 482 4.64 2.42 -18.42
C GLY A 482 5.03 2.44 -16.94
N VAL A 483 4.18 1.93 -16.06
CA VAL A 483 4.47 1.78 -14.62
C VAL A 483 5.58 0.74 -14.41
N TRP A 484 5.47 -0.43 -15.03
CA TRP A 484 6.46 -1.50 -14.91
C TRP A 484 7.83 -1.13 -15.46
N ARG A 485 7.89 -0.35 -16.55
CA ARG A 485 9.16 0.19 -17.05
C ARG A 485 9.85 1.06 -16.00
N LYS A 486 9.14 1.97 -15.34
CA LYS A 486 9.70 2.80 -14.26
C LYS A 486 10.15 1.96 -13.07
N ASN A 487 9.37 0.93 -12.70
CA ASN A 487 9.77 -0.01 -11.65
C ASN A 487 11.08 -0.74 -12.02
N ARG A 488 11.22 -1.18 -13.29
CA ARG A 488 12.44 -1.82 -13.80
C ARG A 488 13.64 -0.87 -13.74
N GLU A 489 13.48 0.39 -14.13
CA GLU A 489 14.55 1.42 -14.00
C GLU A 489 15.03 1.55 -12.55
N VAL A 490 14.10 1.53 -11.58
CA VAL A 490 14.43 1.56 -10.14
C VAL A 490 15.16 0.28 -9.69
N ALA A 491 14.71 -0.89 -10.14
CA ALA A 491 15.38 -2.17 -9.87
C ALA A 491 16.83 -2.18 -10.39
N GLU A 492 17.04 -1.76 -11.63
CA GLU A 492 18.37 -1.65 -12.25
C GLU A 492 19.28 -0.67 -11.48
N LYS A 493 18.72 0.48 -11.08
CA LYS A 493 19.42 1.48 -10.25
C LYS A 493 19.90 0.87 -8.93
N ILE A 494 19.05 0.09 -8.27
CA ILE A 494 19.35 -0.58 -6.99
C ILE A 494 20.42 -1.66 -7.15
N LEU A 495 20.30 -2.50 -8.19
CA LEU A 495 21.27 -3.58 -8.45
C LEU A 495 22.68 -3.06 -8.78
N ARG A 496 22.79 -1.80 -9.21
CA ARG A 496 24.07 -1.16 -9.59
C ARG A 496 24.55 -0.11 -8.59
N ASP A 497 23.86 0.06 -7.46
CA ASP A 497 24.18 1.07 -6.45
C ASP A 497 24.21 2.52 -6.97
N ILE A 498 23.44 2.83 -8.02
CA ILE A 498 23.39 4.18 -8.60
C ILE A 498 22.53 5.07 -7.68
N SER A 499 23.05 6.24 -7.27
CA SER A 499 22.35 7.18 -6.37
C SER A 499 21.15 7.88 -6.99
#